data_AF-A0A0D1L5B0-F1
#
_entry.id   AF-A0A0D1L5B0-F1
#
_cell.length_a   1.000
_cell.length_b   1.000
_cell.length_c   1.000
_cell.angle_alpha   90.00
_cell.angle_beta   90.00
_cell.angle_gamma   90.00
#
_symmetry.space_group_name_H-M   'P 1'
#
loop_
_entity.id
_entity.type
_entity.pdbx_description
1 polymer ?
#
loop_
_entity_poly.entity_id
_entity_poly.type
_entity_poly.pdbx_seq_one_letter_code
_entity_poly.pdbx_strand_id
1 'polypeptide(L)' 'MEMDLISKLNQQWTDIYYLLHYQHKDNISHQAIRIMQHIEKQGEVTIGALAEYLSVSHNTASEHTKRLIQKGFIAKR' A
#
# COMPACT_ATOMS: atom_id res chain seq x y z
N MET A 1 -17.94 28.16 -2.42
CA MET A 1 -16.60 28.45 -2.95
C MET A 1 -15.57 27.46 -2.43
N GLU A 2 -15.52 27.18 -1.12
CA GLU A 2 -14.60 26.18 -0.53
C GLU A 2 -14.87 24.72 -0.98
N MET A 3 -16.16 24.35 -1.11
CA MET A 3 -16.57 23.04 -1.65
C MET A 3 -16.06 22.79 -3.08
N ASP A 4 -15.95 23.83 -3.92
CA ASP A 4 -15.50 23.71 -5.30
C ASP A 4 -13.99 23.35 -5.38
N LEU A 5 -13.18 23.94 -4.49
CA LEU A 5 -11.75 23.63 -4.40
C LEU A 5 -11.52 22.18 -3.93
N ILE A 6 -12.22 21.74 -2.88
CA ILE A 6 -12.08 20.37 -2.36
C ILE A 6 -12.49 19.34 -3.42
N SER A 7 -13.62 19.57 -4.10
CA SER A 7 -14.07 18.71 -5.20
C SER A 7 -13.03 18.65 -6.33
N LYS A 8 -12.43 19.78 -6.69
CA LYS A 8 -11.40 19.84 -7.72
C LYS A 8 -10.12 19.11 -7.31
N LEU A 9 -9.66 19.27 -6.07
CA LEU A 9 -8.50 18.54 -5.54
C LEU A 9 -8.74 17.02 -5.54
N ASN A 10 -9.91 16.58 -5.09
CA ASN A 10 -10.27 15.16 -5.10
C ASN A 10 -10.33 14.58 -6.52
N GLN A 11 -10.84 15.35 -7.48
CA GLN A 11 -10.84 14.95 -8.90
C GLN A 11 -9.42 14.82 -9.42
N GLN A 12 -8.58 15.83 -9.20
CA GLN A 12 -7.18 15.81 -9.65
C GLN A 12 -6.39 14.66 -9.04
N TRP A 13 -6.58 14.35 -7.75
CA TRP A 13 -5.93 13.18 -7.15
C TRP A 13 -6.40 11.87 -7.76
N THR A 14 -7.69 11.75 -8.07
CA THR A 14 -8.25 10.56 -8.72
C THR A 14 -7.69 10.41 -10.13
N ASP A 15 -7.61 11.50 -10.89
CA ASP A 15 -7.06 11.52 -12.26
C ASP A 15 -5.58 11.15 -12.26
N ILE A 16 -4.78 11.73 -11.34
CA ILE A 16 -3.37 11.40 -11.19
C ILE A 16 -3.21 9.91 -10.87
N TYR A 17 -3.98 9.39 -9.92
CA TYR A 17 -3.94 7.97 -9.58
C TYR A 17 -4.29 7.11 -10.81
N TYR A 18 -5.37 7.42 -11.52
CA TYR A 18 -5.84 6.63 -12.66
C TYR A 18 -4.85 6.66 -13.83
N LEU A 19 -4.36 7.84 -14.20
CA LEU A 19 -3.47 8.03 -15.35
C LEU A 19 -2.06 7.48 -15.10
N LEU A 20 -1.60 7.52 -13.85
CA LEU A 20 -0.26 7.03 -13.48
C LEU A 20 -0.29 5.61 -12.91
N HIS A 21 -1.46 4.96 -12.85
CA HIS A 21 -1.59 3.62 -12.30
C HIS A 21 -0.83 2.61 -13.17
N TYR A 22 0.35 2.21 -12.71
CA TYR A 22 1.15 1.19 -13.36
C TYR A 22 0.44 -0.17 -13.28
N GLN A 23 0.18 -0.76 -14.45
CA GLN A 23 -0.32 -2.12 -14.56
C GLN A 23 0.83 -3.10 -14.32
N HIS A 24 0.87 -3.71 -13.14
CA HIS A 24 1.85 -4.74 -12.82
C HIS A 24 1.64 -5.96 -13.71
N LYS A 25 2.71 -6.43 -14.36
CA LYS A 25 2.69 -7.69 -15.12
C LYS A 25 2.51 -8.90 -14.20
N ASP A 26 3.06 -8.81 -13.00
CA ASP A 26 2.91 -9.81 -11.96
C ASP A 26 1.58 -9.61 -11.23
N ASN A 27 0.97 -10.72 -10.79
CA ASN A 27 -0.24 -10.70 -9.97
C ASN A 27 0.10 -10.23 -8.53
N ILE A 28 0.26 -8.91 -8.39
CA ILE A 28 0.56 -8.20 -7.15
C ILE A 28 -0.63 -7.27 -6.84
N SER A 29 -1.21 -7.42 -5.65
CA SER A 29 -2.33 -6.58 -5.23
C SER A 29 -1.85 -5.18 -4.81
N HIS A 30 -2.76 -4.21 -4.82
CA HIS A 30 -2.47 -2.86 -4.30
C HIS A 30 -2.03 -2.89 -2.83
N GLN A 31 -2.58 -3.80 -2.02
CA GLN A 31 -2.14 -3.97 -0.62
C GLN A 31 -0.68 -4.43 -0.55
N ALA A 32 -0.26 -5.35 -1.42
CA ALA A 32 1.13 -5.78 -1.51
C ALA A 32 2.05 -4.62 -1.89
N ILE A 33 1.68 -3.80 -2.87
CA ILE A 33 2.41 -2.59 -3.24
C ILE A 33 2.52 -1.62 -2.07
N ARG A 34 1.41 -1.36 -1.37
CA ARG A 34 1.39 -0.46 -0.20
C ARG A 34 2.30 -0.95 0.92
N ILE A 35 2.33 -2.25 1.21
CA ILE A 35 3.24 -2.83 2.22
C ILE A 35 4.70 -2.59 1.82
N MET A 36 5.08 -2.92 0.58
CA MET A 36 6.45 -2.75 0.11
C MET A 36 6.88 -1.28 0.12
N GLN A 37 6.02 -0.37 -0.33
CA GLN A 37 6.28 1.07 -0.27
C GLN A 37 6.41 1.58 1.17
N HIS A 38 5.60 1.08 2.11
CA HIS A 38 5.68 1.47 3.50
C HIS A 38 7.00 0.99 4.13
N ILE A 39 7.41 -0.25 3.86
CA ILE A 39 8.72 -0.80 4.26
C ILE A 39 9.85 0.07 3.69
N GLU A 40 9.83 0.35 2.38
CA GLU A 40 10.84 1.20 1.71
C GLU A 40 10.98 2.57 2.38
N LYS A 41 9.87 3.18 2.82
CA LYS A 41 9.86 4.52 3.41
C LYS A 41 10.20 4.57 4.89
N GLN A 42 9.94 3.49 5.64
CA GLN A 42 10.18 3.41 7.09
C GLN A 42 11.44 2.59 7.45
N GLY A 43 12.02 1.87 6.50
CA GLY A 43 13.12 0.94 6.72
C GLY A 43 12.61 -0.39 7.28
N GLU A 44 12.72 -0.57 8.59
CA GLU A 44 12.27 -1.79 9.27
C GLU A 44 10.93 -1.55 9.95
N VAL A 45 9.98 -2.47 9.75
CA VAL A 45 8.63 -2.36 10.31
C VAL A 45 8.20 -3.67 10.96
N THR A 46 7.38 -3.57 12.00
CA THR A 46 6.77 -4.73 12.65
C THR A 46 5.44 -5.10 11.99
N ILE A 47 4.98 -6.33 12.20
CA ILE A 47 3.64 -6.74 11.76
C ILE A 47 2.54 -5.88 12.42
N GLY A 48 2.74 -5.46 13.66
CA GLY A 48 1.83 -4.56 14.36
C GLY A 48 1.71 -3.20 13.66
N ALA A 49 2.84 -2.59 13.29
CA ALA A 49 2.86 -1.34 12.55
C ALA A 49 2.21 -1.48 11.16
N LEU A 50 2.43 -2.59 10.47
CA LEU A 50 1.77 -2.89 9.19
C LEU A 50 0.26 -3.07 9.34
N ALA A 51 -0.20 -3.70 10.43
CA ALA A 51 -1.62 -3.88 10.71
C ALA A 51 -2.32 -2.52 10.93
N GLU A 52 -1.69 -1.62 11.68
CA GLU A 52 -2.18 -0.25 11.89
C GLU A 52 -2.20 0.54 10.58
N TYR A 53 -1.10 0.55 9.83
CA TYR A 53 -0.96 1.25 8.55
C TYR A 53 -2.00 0.80 7.50
N LEU A 54 -2.32 -0.48 7.47
CA LEU A 54 -3.32 -1.05 6.57
C LEU A 54 -4.75 -0.97 7.13
N SER A 55 -4.90 -0.63 8.41
CA SER A 55 -6.17 -0.70 9.13
C SER A 55 -6.83 -2.09 9.05
N VAL A 56 -6.03 -3.14 9.27
CA VAL A 56 -6.48 -4.55 9.26
C VAL A 56 -6.08 -5.27 10.55
N SER A 57 -6.61 -6.46 10.78
CA SER A 57 -6.18 -7.28 11.91
C SER A 57 -4.71 -7.68 11.80
N HIS A 58 -4.06 -7.91 12.95
CA HIS A 58 -2.69 -8.42 13.00
C HIS A 58 -2.53 -9.73 12.21
N ASN A 59 -3.53 -10.63 12.26
CA ASN A 59 -3.52 -11.87 11.49
C ASN A 59 -3.55 -11.63 9.98
N THR A 60 -4.40 -10.70 9.52
CA THR A 60 -4.49 -10.31 8.11
C THR A 60 -3.16 -9.71 7.62
N ALA A 61 -2.56 -8.80 8.40
CA ALA A 61 -1.26 -8.22 8.06
C ALA A 61 -0.15 -9.28 7.99
N SER A 62 -0.15 -10.24 8.93
CA SER A 62 0.79 -11.37 8.93
C SER A 62 0.66 -12.21 7.65
N GLU A 63 -0.55 -12.53 7.22
CA GLU A 63 -0.80 -13.31 6.00
C GLU A 63 -0.34 -12.58 4.73
N HIS A 64 -0.61 -11.27 4.63
CA HIS A 64 -0.08 -10.47 3.51
C HIS A 64 1.45 -10.44 3.49
N THR A 65 2.07 -10.25 4.65
CA THR A 65 3.53 -10.22 4.78
C THR A 65 4.14 -11.58 4.42
N LYS A 66 3.54 -12.67 4.89
CA LYS A 66 3.98 -14.04 4.59
C LYS A 66 3.96 -14.33 3.08
N ARG A 67 2.90 -13.92 2.37
CA ARG A 67 2.80 -14.08 0.91
C ARG A 67 3.88 -13.27 0.17
N LEU A 68 4.17 -12.07 0.63
CA LEU A 68 5.25 -11.24 0.06
C LEU A 68 6.63 -11.87 0.27
N ILE A 69 6.88 -12.45 1.45
CA ILE A 69 8.12 -13.19 1.73
C ILE A 69 8.24 -14.42 0.83
N GLN A 70 7.16 -15.20 0.68
CA GLN A 70 7.14 -16.39 -0.19
C GLN A 70 7.42 -16.06 -1.66
N LYS A 71 7.03 -14.86 -2.12
CA LYS A 71 7.32 -14.38 -3.47
C LYS A 71 8.70 -13.71 -3.60
N GLY A 72 9.47 -13.61 -2.51
CA GLY A 72 10.80 -12.99 -2.51
C GLY A 72 10.78 -11.45 -2.60
N PHE A 73 9.64 -10.81 -2.35
CA PHE A 73 9.51 -9.35 -2.46
C PHE A 73 9.99 -8.60 -1.21
N ILE A 74 9.91 -9.24 -0.05
CA ILE A 74 10.39 -8.69 1.23
C ILE A 74 11.07 -9.81 2.03
N ALA A 75 11.90 -9.43 3.00
CA ALA A 75 12.57 -10.36 3.89
C ALA A 75 12.37 -9.97 5.36
N LYS A 76 12.38 -10.97 6.24
CA LYS A 76 12.42 -10.74 7.69
C LYS A 76 13.88 -10.70 8.15
N ARG A 77 14.19 -9.76 9.05
CA ARG A 77 15.46 -9.69 9.77
C ARG A 77 15.24 -10.13 11.22
#